data_AF-A0A346NJU8-F1
#
_entry.id   AF-A0A346NJU8-F1
#
_cell.length_a   1.000
_cell.length_b   1.000
_cell.length_c   1.000
_cell.angle_alpha   90.00
_cell.angle_beta   90.00
_cell.angle_gamma   90.00
#
_symmetry.space_group_name_H-M   'P 1'
#
loop_
_entity.id
_entity.type
_entity.pdbx_description
1 polymer ?
#
loop_
_entity_poly.entity_id
_entity_poly.type
_entity_poly.pdbx_seq_one_letter_code
_entity_poly.pdbx_strand_id
1 'polypeptide(L)' 'MDEAILALLITPIILFMVLVAPIWLILHYRSKKNISQGLSKEEHEALEGLAQKADTMAERIKTLEAILDSEAPQWRNRA' A
#
# COMPACT_ATOMS: atom_id res chain seq x y z
N MET A 1 2.74 -9.50 -56.08
CA MET A 1 3.70 -8.66 -55.33
C MET A 1 3.08 -8.14 -54.05
N ASP A 2 1.78 -7.87 -54.04
CA ASP A 2 1.08 -7.32 -52.87
C ASP A 2 1.08 -8.27 -51.65
N GLU A 3 0.88 -9.57 -51.85
CA GLU A 3 0.95 -10.58 -50.78
C GLU A 3 2.30 -10.64 -50.07
N ALA A 4 3.40 -10.54 -50.82
CA ALA A 4 4.75 -10.56 -50.26
C ALA A 4 5.04 -9.28 -49.46
N ILE A 5 4.53 -8.13 -49.93
CA ILE A 5 4.65 -6.85 -49.23
C ILE A 5 3.81 -6.88 -47.94
N LEU A 6 2.59 -7.43 -47.99
CA LEU A 6 1.76 -7.62 -46.80
C LEU A 6 2.45 -8.52 -45.77
N ALA A 7 2.99 -9.66 -46.20
CA ALA A 7 3.69 -10.59 -45.31
C ALA A 7 4.91 -9.93 -44.63
N LEU A 8 5.69 -9.14 -45.38
CA LEU A 8 6.83 -8.41 -44.84
C LEU A 8 6.44 -7.42 -43.73
N LEU A 9 5.30 -6.74 -43.89
CA LEU A 9 4.80 -5.75 -42.93
C LEU A 9 4.12 -6.40 -41.70
N ILE A 10 3.39 -7.50 -41.91
CA ILE A 10 2.60 -8.16 -40.85
C ILE A 10 3.48 -9.03 -39.95
N THR A 11 4.49 -9.71 -40.50
CA THR A 11 5.39 -10.59 -39.74
C THR A 11 6.02 -9.92 -38.50
N PRO A 12 6.63 -8.72 -38.58
CA PRO A 12 7.19 -8.06 -37.40
C PRO A 12 6.11 -7.62 -36.40
N ILE A 13 4.90 -7.27 -36.86
CA ILE A 13 3.77 -6.91 -35.98
C ILE A 13 3.32 -8.14 -35.18
N ILE A 14 3.21 -9.31 -35.81
CA ILE A 14 2.86 -10.55 -35.13
C ILE A 14 3.94 -10.92 -34.12
N LEU A 15 5.22 -10.87 -34.50
CA LEU A 15 6.33 -11.16 -33.59
C LEU A 15 6.33 -10.22 -32.38
N PHE A 16 6.09 -8.93 -32.62
CA PHE A 16 5.93 -7.94 -31.56
C PHE A 16 4.76 -8.28 -30.64
N MET A 17 3.58 -8.63 -31.19
CA MET A 17 2.43 -9.02 -30.38
C MET A 17 2.69 -10.28 -29.55
N VAL A 18 3.37 -11.28 -30.10
CA VAL A 18 3.69 -12.53 -29.40
C VAL A 18 4.64 -12.29 -28.22
N LEU A 19 5.52 -11.28 -28.28
CA LEU A 19 6.45 -10.98 -27.20
C LEU A 19 5.91 -9.92 -26.23
N VAL A 20 5.44 -8.81 -26.76
CA VAL A 20 5.06 -7.63 -25.97
C VAL A 20 3.69 -7.80 -25.34
N ALA A 21 2.71 -8.41 -26.01
CA ALA A 21 1.39 -8.56 -25.43
C ALA A 21 1.39 -9.47 -24.17
N PRO A 22 2.11 -10.61 -24.12
CA PRO A 22 2.21 -11.39 -22.89
C PRO A 22 2.93 -10.66 -21.76
N ILE A 23 4.02 -9.93 -22.05
CA ILE A 23 4.74 -9.13 -21.05
C ILE A 23 3.82 -8.03 -20.50
N TRP A 24 3.11 -7.33 -21.37
CA TRP A 24 2.15 -6.29 -20.98
C TRP A 24 1.03 -6.87 -20.12
N LEU A 25 0.48 -8.03 -20.49
CA LEU A 25 -0.55 -8.72 -19.73
C LEU A 25 -0.05 -9.07 -18.32
N ILE A 26 1.14 -9.68 -18.21
CA ILE A 26 1.76 -10.00 -16.91
C ILE A 26 1.92 -8.72 -16.07
N LEU A 27 2.45 -7.63 -16.64
CA LEU A 27 2.63 -6.36 -15.93
C LEU A 27 1.29 -5.74 -15.49
N HIS A 28 0.28 -5.79 -16.36
CA HIS A 28 -1.06 -5.25 -16.09
C HIS A 28 -1.70 -5.96 -14.89
N TYR A 29 -1.70 -7.30 -14.90
CA TYR A 29 -2.30 -8.07 -13.82
C TYR A 29 -1.45 -8.07 -12.55
N ARG A 30 -0.11 -8.02 -12.66
CA ARG A 30 0.78 -7.90 -11.49
C ARG A 30 0.61 -6.55 -10.79
N SER A 31 0.53 -5.46 -11.54
CA SER A 31 0.29 -4.11 -10.98
C SER A 31 -1.07 -4.06 -10.27
N LYS A 32 -2.12 -4.59 -10.90
CA LYS A 32 -3.46 -4.68 -10.30
C LYS A 32 -3.47 -5.53 -9.03
N LYS A 33 -2.75 -6.66 -9.02
CA LYS A 33 -2.60 -7.53 -7.84
C LYS A 33 -1.89 -6.83 -6.69
N ASN A 34 -0.86 -6.02 -6.96
CA ASN A 34 -0.15 -5.28 -5.92
C ASN A 34 -0.99 -4.16 -5.30
N ILE A 35 -1.91 -3.56 -6.07
CA ILE A 35 -2.84 -2.53 -5.58
C ILE A 35 -4.01 -3.15 -4.81
N SER A 36 -4.44 -4.37 -5.16
CA SER A 36 -5.54 -5.07 -4.50
C SER A 36 -5.10 -6.04 -3.39
N GLN A 37 -3.79 -6.33 -3.28
CA GLN A 37 -3.27 -7.07 -2.14
C GLN A 37 -3.37 -6.12 -0.95
N GLY A 38 -4.30 -6.43 -0.04
CA GLY A 38 -4.30 -5.86 1.29
C GLY A 38 -2.99 -6.19 2.03
N LEU A 39 -2.94 -5.81 3.29
CA LEU A 39 -1.76 -5.98 4.11
C LEU A 39 -1.31 -7.45 4.15
N SER A 40 0.00 -7.67 4.11
CA SER A 40 0.57 -8.98 4.41
C SER A 40 0.23 -9.38 5.85
N LYS A 41 0.42 -10.66 6.19
CA LYS A 41 0.21 -11.12 7.56
C LYS A 41 1.11 -10.36 8.55
N GLU A 42 2.36 -10.13 8.17
CA GLU A 42 3.34 -9.39 8.97
C GLU A 42 2.94 -7.91 9.12
N GLU A 43 2.43 -7.29 8.07
CA GLU A 43 1.92 -5.92 8.11
C GLU A 43 0.67 -5.81 8.99
N HIS A 44 -0.21 -6.82 8.96
CA HIS A 44 -1.36 -6.91 9.87
C HIS A 44 -0.93 -7.03 11.33
N GLU A 45 0.01 -7.93 11.65
CA GLU A 45 0.54 -8.09 13.01
C GLU A 45 1.22 -6.81 13.51
N ALA A 46 1.96 -6.11 12.64
CA ALA A 46 2.58 -4.83 12.97
C ALA A 46 1.55 -3.74 13.28
N LEU A 47 0.47 -3.66 12.48
CA LEU A 47 -0.62 -2.72 12.71
C LEU A 47 -1.39 -3.01 14.00
N GLU A 48 -1.66 -4.27 14.28
CA GLU A 48 -2.30 -4.67 15.55
C GLU A 48 -1.42 -4.26 16.75
N GLY A 49 -0.11 -4.49 16.66
CA GLY A 49 0.83 -4.04 17.67
C GLY A 49 0.88 -2.52 17.83
N LEU A 50 0.72 -1.75 16.74
CA LEU A 50 0.64 -0.29 16.80
C LEU A 50 -0.68 0.18 17.44
N ALA A 51 -1.80 -0.46 17.11
CA ALA A 51 -3.10 -0.16 17.70
C ALA A 51 -3.08 -0.40 19.22
N GLN A 52 -2.57 -1.55 19.66
CA GLN A 52 -2.48 -1.87 21.08
C GLN A 52 -1.56 -0.90 21.85
N LYS A 53 -0.47 -0.44 21.22
CA LYS A 53 0.38 0.61 21.78
C LYS A 53 -0.37 1.95 21.89
N ALA A 54 -1.16 2.31 20.88
CA ALA A 54 -1.96 3.54 20.91
C ALA A 54 -2.97 3.52 22.06
N ASP A 55 -3.68 2.40 22.26
CA ASP A 55 -4.61 2.23 23.39
C ASP A 55 -3.90 2.38 24.74
N THR A 56 -2.74 1.73 24.87
CA THR A 56 -1.92 1.84 26.10
C THR A 56 -1.45 3.28 26.34
N MET A 57 -1.06 4.00 25.29
CA MET A 57 -0.67 5.41 25.41
C MET A 57 -1.84 6.30 25.81
N ALA A 58 -3.04 6.06 25.28
CA ALA A 58 -4.24 6.82 25.64
C ALA A 58 -4.57 6.68 27.14
N GLU A 59 -4.52 5.47 27.69
CA GLU A 59 -4.76 5.24 29.12
C GLU A 59 -3.70 5.93 30.01
N ARG A 60 -2.44 5.89 29.56
CA ARG A 60 -1.35 6.59 30.24
C ARG A 60 -1.51 8.10 30.20
N ILE A 61 -1.94 8.68 29.08
CA ILE A 61 -2.23 10.11 28.98
C ILE A 61 -3.33 10.50 29.96
N LYS A 62 -4.44 9.75 30.00
CA LYS A 62 -5.52 9.98 30.96
C LYS A 62 -5.05 9.92 32.41
N THR A 63 -4.16 8.97 32.72
CA THR A 63 -3.55 8.87 34.06
C THR A 63 -2.68 10.09 34.35
N LEU A 64 -1.85 10.53 33.40
CA LEU A 64 -1.01 11.72 33.56
C LEU A 64 -1.86 13.00 33.71
N GLU A 65 -2.96 13.12 32.96
CA GLU A 65 -3.90 14.23 33.10
C GLU A 65 -4.56 14.24 34.49
N ALA A 66 -4.95 13.08 35.01
CA ALA A 66 -5.50 12.97 36.36
C ALA A 66 -4.49 13.38 37.45
N ILE A 67 -3.22 12.98 37.30
CA ILE A 67 -2.14 13.40 38.21
C ILE A 67 -1.89 14.91 38.10
N LEU A 68 -1.85 15.46 36.88
CA LEU A 68 -1.66 16.89 36.68
C LEU A 68 -2.83 17.70 37.24
N ASP A 69 -4.05 17.18 37.17
CA ASP A 69 -5.24 17.79 37.76
C ASP A 69 -5.17 17.85 39.30
N SER A 70 -4.57 16.83 39.94
CA SER A 70 -4.38 16.83 41.40
C SER A 70 -3.17 17.65 41.86
N GLU A 71 -2.03 17.53 41.17
CA GLU A 71 -0.74 18.06 41.62
C GLU A 71 -0.43 19.47 41.07
N ALA A 72 -1.02 19.83 39.92
CA ALA A 72 -0.74 21.08 39.23
C ALA A 72 -2.01 21.73 38.65
N PRO A 73 -3.05 22.06 39.44
CA PRO A 73 -4.40 22.41 38.96
C PRO A 73 -4.53 23.56 37.93
N GLN A 74 -3.47 24.34 37.69
CA GLN A 74 -3.42 25.40 36.67
C GLN A 74 -2.62 25.01 35.41
N TRP A 75 -2.20 23.75 35.26
CA TRP A 75 -1.32 23.28 34.18
C TRP A 75 -1.93 23.50 32.79
N ARG A 76 -3.25 23.34 32.67
CA ARG A 76 -4.00 23.56 31.41
C ARG A 76 -3.95 25.01 30.94
N ASN A 77 -3.77 25.97 31.84
CA ASN A 77 -3.69 27.41 31.50
C ASN A 77 -2.28 27.84 31.07
N ARG A 78 -1.31 26.92 31.09
CA ARG A 78 0.09 27.16 30.68
C ARG A 78 0.44 26.55 29.32
N ALA A 79 -0.50 25.82 28.70
CA ALA A 79 -0.35 25.19 27.39
C ALA A 79 -0.68 26.17 26.24
#